data_AF-A0A7R9Z371-F1
#
_entry.id   AF-A0A7R9Z371-F1
#
_cell.length_a   1.000
_cell.length_b   1.000
_cell.length_c   1.000
_cell.angle_alpha   90.00
_cell.angle_beta   90.00
_cell.angle_gamma   90.00
#
_symmetry.space_group_name_H-M   'P 1'
#
loop_
_entity.id
_entity.type
_entity.pdbx_description
1 polymer ?
#
loop_
_entity_poly.entity_id
_entity_poly.type
_entity_poly.pdbx_seq_one_letter_code
_entity_poly.pdbx_strand_id
1 'polypeptide(L)'
;EAAVVSAHPEWAAEGLVGEEIQAFSDFLVYVLDSPTLASEWAVAIFDAASGFVDVYKGKNFPEDDEEWSRINTLTLRYEPGHYQPILPAGTDKTRPALKEVFEALNEENVIYVVTDGSA
;
A
#
# COMPACT_ATOMS: atom_id res chain seq x y z
N GLU A 1 -5.46 13.40 -4.64
CA GLU A 1 -5.40 14.79 -4.12
C GLU A 1 -6.79 15.40 -3.91
N ALA A 2 -7.52 15.82 -4.95
CA ALA A 2 -8.80 16.53 -4.81
C ALA A 2 -9.87 15.83 -3.93
N ALA A 3 -9.99 14.51 -4.05
CA ALA A 3 -10.92 13.73 -3.22
C ALA A 3 -10.49 13.64 -1.75
N VAL A 4 -9.18 13.65 -1.46
CA VAL A 4 -8.62 13.60 -0.10
C VAL A 4 -8.75 14.97 0.57
N VAL A 5 -8.40 16.05 -0.14
CA VAL A 5 -8.59 17.44 0.35
C VAL A 5 -10.07 17.74 0.62
N SER A 6 -10.98 17.21 -0.19
CA SER A 6 -12.41 17.37 0.02
C SER A 6 -12.93 16.63 1.25
N ALA A 7 -12.30 15.52 1.65
CA ALA A 7 -12.70 14.72 2.79
C ALA A 7 -12.03 15.16 4.10
N HIS A 8 -10.79 15.66 4.02
CA HIS A 8 -9.95 16.09 5.14
C HIS A 8 -9.33 17.47 4.86
N PRO A 9 -10.14 18.54 4.89
CA PRO A 9 -9.67 19.91 4.63
C PRO A 9 -8.63 20.39 5.67
N GLU A 10 -8.65 19.84 6.89
CA GLU A 10 -7.68 20.09 7.94
C GLU A 10 -6.26 19.65 7.54
N TRP A 11 -6.11 18.56 6.78
CA TRP A 11 -4.80 18.08 6.34
C TRP A 11 -4.19 19.00 5.29
N ALA A 12 -5.00 19.66 4.47
CA ALA A 12 -4.52 20.70 3.57
C ALA A 12 -4.06 21.96 4.34
N ALA A 13 -4.75 22.32 5.43
CA ALA A 13 -4.37 23.45 6.28
C ALA A 13 -3.08 23.20 7.08
N GLU A 14 -2.81 21.94 7.44
CA GLU A 14 -1.61 21.50 8.15
C GLU A 14 -0.40 21.24 7.23
N GLY A 15 -0.56 21.44 5.91
CA GLY A 15 0.49 21.15 4.92
C GLY A 15 0.74 19.65 4.70
N LEU A 16 -0.16 18.81 5.22
CA LEU A 16 -0.15 17.36 5.05
C LEU A 16 -0.83 16.93 3.74
N VAL A 17 -1.41 17.85 2.97
CA VAL A 17 -1.93 17.67 1.59
C VAL A 17 -1.71 18.97 0.80
N GLY A 18 -1.27 18.92 -0.47
CA GLY A 18 -1.14 20.10 -1.32
C GLY A 18 -0.24 19.90 -2.54
N GLU A 19 0.08 20.98 -3.26
CA GLU A 19 0.91 20.97 -4.49
C GLU A 19 2.30 20.33 -4.33
N GLU A 20 2.80 20.23 -3.08
CA GLU A 20 4.10 19.63 -2.76
C GLU A 20 4.03 18.14 -2.38
N ILE A 21 2.83 17.53 -2.26
CA ILE A 21 2.70 16.10 -1.91
C ILE A 21 2.60 15.23 -3.15
N GLN A 22 3.63 14.41 -3.34
CA GLN A 22 3.87 13.62 -4.53
C GLN A 22 3.23 12.23 -4.38
N ALA A 23 1.95 12.15 -4.75
CA ALA A 23 1.19 10.90 -4.97
C ALA A 23 0.48 10.29 -3.73
N PHE A 24 -0.52 9.47 -4.03
CA PHE A 24 -1.43 8.82 -3.04
C PHE A 24 -0.69 7.97 -2.01
N SER A 25 0.46 7.41 -2.38
CA SER A 25 1.31 6.58 -1.53
C SER A 25 1.85 7.31 -0.30
N ASP A 26 2.07 8.62 -0.37
CA ASP A 26 2.56 9.42 0.76
C ASP A 26 1.57 9.43 1.93
N PHE A 27 0.27 9.30 1.64
CA PHE A 27 -0.79 9.24 2.65
C PHE A 27 -0.86 7.89 3.35
N LEU A 28 -0.35 6.82 2.74
CA LEU A 28 -0.44 5.48 3.31
C LEU A 28 0.33 5.40 4.63
N VAL A 29 1.46 6.09 4.76
CA VAL A 29 2.26 6.09 6.00
C VAL A 29 1.41 6.54 7.20
N TYR A 30 0.68 7.65 7.06
CA TYR A 30 -0.17 8.18 8.13
C TYR A 30 -1.39 7.31 8.41
N VAL A 31 -2.03 6.80 7.35
CA VAL A 31 -3.24 5.97 7.47
C VAL A 31 -2.92 4.63 8.14
N LEU A 32 -1.77 4.04 7.81
CA LEU A 32 -1.35 2.74 8.30
C LEU A 32 -0.77 2.78 9.74
N ASP A 33 -0.39 3.95 10.25
CA ASP A 33 -0.10 4.19 11.67
C ASP A 33 -1.35 4.66 12.47
N SER A 34 -2.50 4.87 11.84
CA SER A 34 -3.71 5.24 12.58
C SER A 34 -4.26 4.07 13.43
N PRO A 35 -5.02 4.29 14.50
CA PRO A 35 -5.66 3.20 15.27
C PRO A 35 -6.90 2.60 14.56
N THR A 36 -6.99 2.74 13.24
CA THR A 36 -8.13 2.26 12.44
C THR A 36 -7.86 0.87 11.88
N LEU A 37 -8.89 0.25 11.29
CA LEU A 37 -8.74 -1.03 10.56
C LEU A 37 -7.69 -0.98 9.44
N ALA A 38 -7.38 0.22 8.92
CA ALA A 38 -6.35 0.36 7.91
C ALA A 38 -4.95 -0.02 8.45
N SER A 39 -4.70 0.10 9.75
CA SER A 39 -3.43 -0.34 10.35
C SER A 39 -3.17 -1.84 10.29
N GLU A 40 -4.18 -2.64 9.94
CA GLU A 40 -4.03 -4.08 9.70
C GLU A 40 -3.64 -4.38 8.25
N TRP A 41 -3.57 -3.39 7.36
CA TRP A 41 -3.32 -3.59 5.93
C TRP A 41 -1.83 -3.59 5.59
N ALA A 42 -1.48 -4.34 4.56
CA ALA A 42 -0.24 -4.18 3.81
C ALA A 42 -0.57 -3.82 2.37
N VAL A 43 0.07 -2.79 1.83
CA VAL A 43 -0.15 -2.29 0.47
C VAL A 43 1.16 -2.37 -0.30
N ALA A 44 1.23 -3.27 -1.28
CA ALA A 44 2.34 -3.37 -2.22
C ALA A 44 2.01 -2.63 -3.52
N ILE A 45 2.80 -1.62 -3.85
CA ILE A 45 2.63 -0.76 -5.02
C ILE A 45 3.72 -1.07 -6.04
N PHE A 46 3.33 -1.67 -7.15
CA PHE A 46 4.20 -1.97 -8.28
C PHE A 46 4.24 -0.76 -9.21
N ASP A 47 5.32 0.01 -9.16
CA ASP A 47 5.50 1.16 -10.04
C ASP A 47 5.93 0.71 -11.44
N ALA A 48 5.01 0.81 -12.39
CA ALA A 48 5.27 0.45 -13.77
C ALA A 48 6.19 1.44 -14.52
N ALA A 49 6.40 2.65 -13.98
CA ALA A 49 7.28 3.64 -14.57
C ALA A 49 8.75 3.43 -14.16
N SER A 50 8.99 3.11 -12.89
CA SER A 50 10.36 2.94 -12.35
C SER A 50 10.82 1.49 -12.24
N GLY A 51 9.88 0.54 -12.16
CA GLY A 51 10.18 -0.89 -11.96
C GLY A 51 10.43 -1.26 -10.49
N PHE A 52 10.30 -0.32 -9.56
CA PHE A 52 10.40 -0.56 -8.12
C PHE A 52 9.06 -0.99 -7.53
N VAL A 53 9.12 -1.59 -6.34
CA VAL A 53 7.92 -1.90 -5.54
C VAL A 53 8.02 -1.24 -4.17
N ASP A 54 7.05 -0.40 -3.84
CA ASP A 54 6.93 0.19 -2.50
C ASP A 54 5.93 -0.62 -1.69
N VAL A 55 6.34 -1.10 -0.53
CA VAL A 55 5.50 -1.88 0.38
C VAL A 55 5.27 -1.07 1.64
N TYR A 56 4.01 -0.75 1.91
CA TYR A 56 3.59 -0.07 3.12
C TYR A 56 2.87 -1.07 4.02
N LYS A 57 3.42 -1.35 5.20
CA LYS A 57 2.88 -2.33 6.14
C LYS A 57 2.35 -1.63 7.39
N GLY A 58 1.07 -1.79 7.69
CA GLY A 58 0.47 -1.23 8.90
C GLY A 58 1.00 -1.84 10.17
N LYS A 59 0.99 -1.06 11.26
CA LYS A 59 1.58 -1.48 12.55
C LYS A 59 0.88 -2.66 13.22
N ASN A 60 -0.38 -2.89 12.87
CA ASN A 60 -1.20 -3.98 13.38
C ASN A 60 -1.40 -5.08 12.32
N PHE A 61 -0.55 -5.12 11.29
CA PHE A 61 -0.63 -6.15 10.26
C PHE A 61 -0.53 -7.56 10.89
N PRO A 62 -1.46 -8.47 10.59
CA PRO A 62 -1.59 -9.76 11.27
C PRO A 62 -0.60 -10.80 10.74
N GLU A 63 0.71 -10.59 10.97
CA GLU A 63 1.77 -11.46 10.41
C GLU A 63 1.62 -12.94 10.78
N ASP A 64 1.09 -13.23 11.97
CA ASP A 64 0.95 -14.59 12.50
C ASP A 64 -0.32 -15.32 12.01
N ASP A 65 -1.24 -14.62 11.32
CA ASP A 65 -2.48 -15.21 10.79
C ASP A 65 -2.44 -15.21 9.25
N GLU A 66 -2.23 -16.38 8.66
CA GLU A 66 -2.07 -16.52 7.21
C GLU A 66 -3.35 -16.13 6.44
N GLU A 67 -4.53 -16.45 6.96
CA GLU A 67 -5.80 -16.10 6.31
C GLU A 67 -6.05 -14.60 6.41
N TRP A 68 -5.84 -14.03 7.60
CA TRP A 68 -6.06 -12.61 7.84
C TRP A 68 -5.03 -11.72 7.13
N SER A 69 -3.75 -12.10 7.12
CA SER A 69 -2.70 -11.40 6.38
C SER A 69 -2.99 -11.36 4.89
N ARG A 70 -3.53 -12.44 4.32
CA ARG A 70 -3.91 -12.53 2.92
C ARG A 70 -5.07 -11.61 2.55
N ILE A 71 -6.10 -11.56 3.38
CA ILE A 71 -7.26 -10.67 3.18
C ILE A 71 -6.83 -9.20 3.22
N ASN A 72 -5.89 -8.89 4.13
CA ASN A 72 -5.39 -7.55 4.39
C ASN A 72 -4.17 -7.16 3.53
N THR A 73 -3.73 -8.01 2.59
CA THR A 73 -2.71 -7.66 1.60
C THR A 73 -3.38 -7.11 0.34
N LEU A 74 -3.03 -5.87 -0.03
CA LEU A 74 -3.48 -5.18 -1.23
C LEU A 74 -2.31 -5.02 -2.20
N THR A 75 -2.51 -5.44 -3.44
CA THR A 75 -1.53 -5.28 -4.53
C THR A 75 -2.07 -4.27 -5.54
N LEU A 76 -1.32 -3.19 -5.76
CA LEU A 76 -1.67 -2.10 -6.66
C LEU A 76 -0.60 -1.93 -7.73
N ARG A 77 -0.99 -1.65 -8.96
CA ARG A 77 -0.11 -1.18 -10.01
C ARG A 77 -0.21 0.33 -10.07
N TYR A 78 0.92 1.01 -9.98
CA TYR A 78 0.99 2.43 -10.27
C TYR A 78 1.40 2.65 -11.73
N GLU A 79 0.61 3.45 -12.42
CA GLU A 79 0.96 4.09 -13.68
C GLU A 79 0.90 5.61 -13.43
N PRO A 80 1.65 6.45 -14.17
CA PRO A 80 1.65 7.89 -13.91
C PRO A 80 0.24 8.49 -13.78
N GLY A 81 -0.10 8.95 -12.57
CA GLY A 81 -1.41 9.54 -12.24
C GLY A 81 -2.54 8.54 -11.93
N HIS A 82 -2.29 7.24 -11.88
CA HIS A 82 -3.32 6.22 -11.68
C HIS A 82 -2.84 5.01 -10.87
N TYR A 83 -3.70 4.54 -9.96
CA TYR A 83 -3.50 3.28 -9.24
C TYR A 83 -4.57 2.28 -9.65
N GLN A 84 -4.14 1.11 -10.11
CA GLN A 84 -5.01 0.03 -10.54
C GLN A 84 -4.86 -1.17 -9.60
N PRO A 85 -5.95 -1.77 -9.08
CA PRO A 85 -5.84 -2.99 -8.30
C PRO A 85 -5.34 -4.15 -9.18
N ILE A 86 -4.33 -4.87 -8.69
CA ILE A 86 -3.88 -6.12 -9.27
C ILE A 86 -4.67 -7.23 -8.58
N LEU A 87 -5.58 -7.86 -9.32
CA LEU A 87 -6.36 -8.98 -8.82
C LEU A 87 -5.86 -10.29 -9.43
N PRO A 88 -5.82 -11.39 -8.67
CA PRO A 88 -5.54 -12.71 -9.22
C PRO A 88 -6.53 -13.06 -10.34
N ALA A 89 -6.03 -13.55 -11.47
CA ALA A 89 -6.89 -14.01 -12.55
C ALA A 89 -7.48 -15.39 -12.22
N GLY A 90 -8.81 -15.46 -12.07
CA GLY A 90 -9.58 -16.70 -11.84
C GLY A 90 -10.43 -16.65 -10.56
N THR A 91 -11.60 -17.30 -10.57
CA THR A 91 -12.54 -17.32 -9.43
C THR A 91 -12.02 -18.09 -8.22
N ASP A 92 -11.09 -19.02 -8.46
CA ASP A 92 -10.57 -19.93 -7.43
C ASP A 92 -9.22 -19.46 -6.89
N LYS A 93 -8.76 -18.27 -7.30
CA LYS A 93 -7.49 -17.70 -6.84
C LYS A 93 -7.73 -16.71 -5.71
N THR A 94 -7.03 -16.93 -4.60
CA THR A 94 -6.97 -16.00 -3.48
C THR A 94 -5.96 -14.90 -3.74
N ARG A 95 -6.10 -13.77 -3.04
CA ARG A 95 -5.05 -12.74 -3.02
C ARG A 95 -3.73 -13.35 -2.52
N PRO A 96 -2.56 -12.87 -2.93
CA PRO A 96 -1.31 -13.30 -2.33
C PRO A 96 -1.21 -12.79 -0.88
N ALA A 97 -0.65 -13.58 0.01
CA ALA A 97 -0.21 -13.08 1.31
C ALA A 97 1.05 -12.22 1.12
N LEU A 98 1.30 -11.27 2.03
CA LEU A 98 2.48 -10.39 1.95
C LEU A 98 3.80 -11.15 1.81
N LYS A 99 3.94 -12.29 2.50
CA LYS A 99 5.12 -13.15 2.40
C LYS A 99 5.32 -13.71 0.98
N GLU A 100 4.25 -14.16 0.33
CA GLU A 100 4.29 -14.66 -1.05
C GLU A 100 4.66 -13.55 -2.03
N VAL A 101 4.23 -12.30 -1.76
CA VAL A 101 4.66 -11.13 -2.53
C VAL A 101 6.18 -10.97 -2.39
N PHE A 102 6.73 -10.98 -1.18
CA PHE A 102 8.17 -10.87 -0.98
C PHE A 102 8.96 -12.03 -1.62
N GLU A 103 8.46 -13.26 -1.53
CA GLU A 103 9.06 -14.41 -2.20
C GLU A 103 9.16 -14.18 -3.71
N ALA A 104 8.07 -13.77 -4.36
CA ALA A 104 8.06 -13.47 -5.78
C ALA A 104 9.00 -12.31 -6.16
N LEU A 105 9.05 -11.23 -5.37
CA LEU A 105 9.97 -10.11 -5.62
C LEU A 105 11.43 -10.54 -5.53
N ASN A 106 11.77 -11.39 -4.55
CA ASN A 106 13.12 -11.90 -4.38
C ASN A 106 13.51 -12.87 -5.50
N GLU A 107 12.61 -13.77 -5.92
CA GLU A 107 12.83 -14.70 -7.04
C GLU A 107 13.12 -13.95 -8.35
N GLU A 108 12.40 -12.87 -8.61
CA GLU A 108 12.52 -12.05 -9.82
C GLU A 108 13.59 -10.94 -9.70
N ASN A 109 14.31 -10.86 -8.57
CA ASN A 109 15.32 -9.83 -8.28
C ASN A 109 14.79 -8.39 -8.41
N VAL A 110 13.53 -8.16 -8.04
CA VAL A 110 12.89 -6.85 -8.03
C VAL A 110 13.34 -6.07 -6.80
N ILE A 111 13.70 -4.80 -6.98
CA ILE A 111 14.06 -3.92 -5.86
C ILE A 111 12.79 -3.39 -5.22
N TYR A 112 12.68 -3.55 -3.90
CA TYR A 112 11.56 -3.04 -3.12
C TYR A 112 12.00 -2.35 -1.83
N VAL A 113 11.17 -1.43 -1.37
CA VAL A 113 11.32 -0.74 -0.08
C VAL A 113 10.14 -1.10 0.79
N VAL A 114 10.41 -1.37 2.08
CA VAL A 114 9.37 -1.61 3.07
C VAL A 114 9.31 -0.42 4.02
N THR A 115 8.12 0.17 4.16
CA THR A 115 7.81 1.20 5.14
C THR A 115 6.83 0.62 6.15
N ASP A 116 7.31 0.39 7.37
CA ASP A 116 6.47 -0.05 8.48
C ASP A 116 5.74 1.15 9.12
N GLY A 117 4.47 0.96 9.48
CA GLY A 117 3.63 1.97 10.15
C GLY A 117 4.02 2.24 11.61
N SER A 118 5.25 1.91 12.01
CA SER A 118 5.83 2.23 13.31
C SER A 118 6.87 3.33 13.13
N ALA A 119 6.40 4.59 13.04
CA ALA A 119 7.28 5.75 13.09
C ALA A 119 7.85 5.98 14.50
#